data_AF-A0AA39NGC2-F1
#
_entry.id   AF-A0AA39NGC2-F1
#
_cell.length_a   1.000
_cell.length_b   1.000
_cell.length_c   1.000
_cell.angle_alpha   90.00
_cell.angle_beta   90.00
_cell.angle_gamma   90.00
#
_symmetry.space_group_name_H-M   'P 1'
#
loop_
_entity.id
_entity.type
_entity.pdbx_description
1 polymer ?
#
loop_
_entity_poly.entity_id
_entity_poly.type
_entity_poly.pdbx_seq_one_letter_code
_entity_poly.pdbx_strand_id
1 'polypeptide(L)'
;MLADGSKRVRNANKASAAELSKALRISDDPNFEVLTSSELSKSLREDIFAMLETNMRDFYLQSSFGWHPAEKRKEMFDPLSRFIVARRPDTQVLAGYSIFRFERENDLDMLYCYELQVSNTSRRNGLGRKLMDLLGSIGEAWHMQKIMLTVFEANGAALVFYVALGFVVDETSPDEDDDADYKILSMQLGKR
;
A
#
# COMPACT_ATOMS: atom_id res chain seq x y z
N MET A 1 13.70 -9.93 17.84
CA MET A 1 14.51 -10.27 16.65
C MET A 1 14.22 -9.20 15.60
N LEU A 2 14.95 -8.07 15.61
CA LEU A 2 14.82 -6.96 14.62
C LEU A 2 15.99 -7.06 13.61
N ALA A 3 16.18 -8.27 13.07
CA ALA A 3 17.44 -8.71 12.46
C ALA A 3 17.41 -8.76 10.93
N ASP A 4 16.39 -8.20 10.28
CA ASP A 4 16.41 -8.03 8.83
C ASP A 4 16.01 -6.61 8.43
N GLY A 5 16.81 -5.98 7.58
CA GLY A 5 16.65 -4.58 7.18
C GLY A 5 17.89 -3.71 7.39
N SER A 6 18.19 -2.89 6.37
CA SER A 6 19.29 -1.92 6.41
C SER A 6 19.11 -0.90 7.55
N LYS A 7 20.13 -0.08 7.80
CA LYS A 7 19.98 1.05 8.73
C LYS A 7 18.84 1.99 8.32
N ARG A 8 18.59 2.16 7.01
CA ARG A 8 17.53 3.04 6.49
C ARG A 8 16.15 2.45 6.79
N VAL A 9 15.93 1.19 6.43
CA VAL A 9 14.66 0.48 6.69
C VAL A 9 14.35 0.43 8.18
N ARG A 10 15.34 0.13 9.03
CA ARG A 10 15.14 0.12 10.49
C ARG A 10 14.80 1.50 11.05
N ASN A 11 15.37 2.57 10.50
CA ASN A 11 15.02 3.94 10.90
C ASN A 11 13.61 4.30 10.43
N ALA A 12 13.26 4.01 9.18
CA ALA A 12 11.92 4.24 8.64
C ALA A 12 10.83 3.48 9.41
N ASN A 13 11.13 2.24 9.81
CA ASN A 13 10.21 1.45 10.63
C ASN A 13 10.02 1.98 12.06
N LYS A 14 10.91 2.84 12.56
CA LYS A 14 10.78 3.51 13.87
C LYS A 14 10.15 4.90 13.76
N ALA A 15 9.94 5.40 12.55
CA ALA A 15 9.38 6.72 12.32
C ALA A 15 7.94 6.80 12.85
N SER A 16 7.62 7.89 13.51
CA SER A 16 6.25 8.26 13.85
C SER A 16 5.46 8.64 12.59
N ALA A 17 4.13 8.57 12.66
CA ALA A 17 3.26 9.09 11.61
C ALA A 17 3.58 10.57 11.29
N ALA A 18 3.84 11.39 12.29
CA ALA A 18 4.20 12.80 12.11
C ALA A 18 5.49 12.99 11.30
N GLU A 19 6.50 12.12 11.47
CA GLU A 19 7.73 12.17 10.68
C GLU A 19 7.49 11.71 9.24
N LEU A 20 6.69 10.66 9.04
CA LEU A 20 6.30 10.18 7.71
C LEU A 20 5.48 11.23 6.94
N SER A 21 4.53 11.89 7.61
CA SER A 21 3.67 12.92 7.02
C SER A 21 4.43 14.10 6.45
N LYS A 22 5.62 14.44 6.98
CA LYS A 22 6.47 15.50 6.42
C LYS A 22 6.87 15.23 4.98
N ALA A 23 6.97 13.96 4.59
CA ALA A 23 7.32 13.56 3.23
C ALA A 23 6.21 13.85 2.20
N LEU A 24 4.95 13.95 2.65
CA LEU A 24 3.83 14.15 1.75
C LEU A 24 3.93 15.50 1.02
N ARG A 25 4.65 16.49 1.57
CA ARG A 25 4.61 17.89 1.13
C ARG A 25 3.18 18.43 1.01
N ILE A 26 2.23 17.73 1.63
CA ILE A 26 0.83 18.11 1.76
C ILE A 26 0.64 18.66 3.18
N SER A 27 1.41 19.67 3.57
CA SER A 27 1.28 20.22 4.93
C SER A 27 -0.14 20.70 5.26
N ASP A 28 -1.01 20.86 4.25
CA ASP A 28 -2.30 21.55 4.39
C ASP A 28 -3.50 20.89 3.69
N ASP A 29 -3.43 19.65 3.17
CA ASP A 29 -4.66 18.96 2.73
C ASP A 29 -5.22 18.15 3.90
N PRO A 30 -6.26 18.65 4.59
CA PRO A 30 -6.82 17.98 5.77
C PRO A 30 -7.47 16.63 5.44
N ASN A 31 -7.56 16.28 4.16
CA ASN A 31 -8.18 15.06 3.70
C ASN A 31 -7.23 13.87 3.65
N PHE A 32 -5.91 14.09 3.80
CA PHE A 32 -4.92 13.02 3.82
C PHE A 32 -4.19 12.97 5.15
N GLU A 33 -4.06 11.76 5.68
CA GLU A 33 -3.43 11.51 6.98
C GLU A 33 -2.51 10.30 6.88
N VAL A 34 -1.33 10.35 7.50
CA VAL A 34 -0.50 9.17 7.73
C VAL A 34 -0.72 8.69 9.14
N LEU A 35 -0.88 7.37 9.32
CA LEU A 35 -1.07 6.73 10.62
C LEU A 35 -0.19 5.49 10.73
N THR A 36 0.26 5.17 11.93
CA THR A 36 0.78 3.85 12.29
C THR A 36 -0.36 2.94 12.75
N SER A 37 -0.15 1.62 12.75
CA SER A 37 -1.18 0.67 13.23
C SER A 37 -1.71 1.01 14.63
N SER A 38 -0.86 1.44 15.56
CA SER A 38 -1.27 1.79 16.92
C SER A 38 -2.12 3.06 17.03
N GLU A 39 -2.09 3.93 16.02
CA GLU A 39 -2.85 5.19 16.00
C GLU A 39 -4.25 5.03 15.39
N LEU A 40 -4.54 3.88 14.76
CA LEU A 40 -5.85 3.60 14.19
C LEU A 40 -6.90 3.39 15.29
N SER A 41 -7.99 4.16 15.23
CA SER A 41 -9.18 3.91 16.04
C SER A 41 -9.85 2.59 15.65
N LYS A 42 -10.64 2.02 16.57
CA LYS A 42 -11.41 0.80 16.30
C LYS A 42 -12.37 0.98 15.11
N SER A 43 -13.05 2.12 15.00
CA SER A 43 -13.97 2.38 13.89
C SER A 43 -13.22 2.46 12.56
N LEU A 44 -12.08 3.15 12.51
CA LEU A 44 -11.29 3.27 11.29
C LEU A 44 -10.74 1.92 10.82
N ARG A 45 -10.35 1.02 11.75
CA ARG A 45 -9.94 -0.35 11.41
C ARG A 45 -11.08 -1.13 10.74
N GLU A 46 -12.30 -0.99 11.24
CA GLU A 46 -13.46 -1.64 10.62
C GLU A 46 -13.78 -1.05 9.25
N ASP A 47 -13.73 0.27 9.08
CA ASP A 47 -13.95 0.92 7.78
C ASP A 47 -12.91 0.50 6.73
N ILE A 48 -11.64 0.45 7.13
CA ILE A 48 -10.52 0.00 6.29
C ILE A 48 -10.77 -1.45 5.85
N PHE A 49 -11.07 -2.34 6.79
CA PHE A 49 -11.28 -3.76 6.48
C PHE A 49 -12.54 -3.98 5.64
N ALA A 50 -13.65 -3.32 5.95
CA ALA A 50 -14.90 -3.43 5.19
C ALA A 50 -14.70 -3.00 3.72
N MET A 51 -13.90 -1.94 3.48
CA MET A 51 -13.57 -1.52 2.13
C MET A 51 -12.69 -2.57 1.40
N LEU A 52 -11.73 -3.19 2.09
CA LEU A 52 -10.96 -4.29 1.51
C LEU A 52 -11.88 -5.44 1.11
N GLU A 53 -12.70 -5.91 2.05
CA GLU A 53 -13.61 -7.03 1.83
C GLU A 53 -14.56 -6.76 0.66
N THR A 54 -15.14 -5.56 0.60
CA THR A 54 -16.01 -5.14 -0.51
C THR A 54 -15.30 -5.19 -1.87
N ASN A 55 -14.02 -4.81 -1.91
CA ASN A 55 -13.29 -4.65 -3.15
C ASN A 55 -12.58 -5.93 -3.62
N MET A 56 -12.14 -6.76 -2.67
CA MET A 56 -11.15 -7.81 -2.92
C MET A 56 -11.61 -9.22 -2.58
N ARG A 57 -12.69 -9.41 -1.82
CA ARG A 57 -13.12 -10.74 -1.36
C ARG A 57 -13.29 -11.73 -2.52
N ASP A 58 -13.92 -11.32 -3.61
CA ASP A 58 -14.16 -12.21 -4.76
C ASP A 58 -12.87 -12.58 -5.48
N PHE A 59 -11.90 -11.66 -5.59
CA PHE A 59 -10.58 -11.97 -6.14
C PHE A 59 -9.84 -12.97 -5.26
N TYR A 60 -9.86 -12.80 -3.94
CA TYR A 60 -9.26 -13.74 -3.01
C TYR A 60 -9.90 -15.13 -3.09
N LEU A 61 -11.23 -15.22 -3.14
CA LEU A 61 -11.96 -16.49 -3.25
C LEU A 61 -11.68 -17.25 -4.54
N GLN A 62 -11.41 -16.53 -5.63
CA GLN A 62 -11.07 -17.10 -6.94
C GLN A 62 -9.58 -17.41 -7.07
N SER A 63 -8.77 -16.95 -6.12
CA SER A 63 -7.32 -17.16 -6.13
C SER A 63 -6.88 -18.33 -5.27
N SER A 64 -5.66 -18.80 -5.52
CA SER A 64 -4.88 -19.76 -4.74
C SER A 64 -4.68 -19.32 -3.28
N PHE A 65 -4.79 -18.01 -2.99
CA PHE A 65 -4.59 -17.46 -1.64
C PHE A 65 -5.82 -17.69 -0.72
N GLY A 66 -7.02 -17.79 -1.29
CA GLY A 66 -8.26 -17.91 -0.52
C GLY A 66 -8.63 -16.65 0.28
N TRP A 67 -9.81 -16.66 0.92
CA TRP A 67 -10.27 -15.55 1.77
C TRP A 67 -10.28 -15.96 3.24
N HIS A 68 -9.29 -15.46 3.99
CA HIS A 68 -9.10 -15.73 5.42
C HIS A 68 -9.15 -14.43 6.26
N PRO A 69 -10.36 -13.93 6.61
CA PRO A 69 -10.53 -12.61 7.25
C PRO A 69 -9.70 -12.37 8.50
N ALA A 70 -9.58 -13.38 9.38
CA ALA A 70 -8.86 -13.25 10.64
C ALA A 70 -7.35 -13.07 10.41
N GLU A 71 -6.78 -13.85 9.48
CA GLU A 71 -5.38 -13.76 9.09
C GLU A 71 -5.11 -12.45 8.36
N LYS A 72 -5.98 -12.08 7.42
CA LYS A 72 -5.85 -10.82 6.68
C LYS A 72 -5.92 -9.59 7.60
N ARG A 73 -6.80 -9.59 8.62
CA ARG A 73 -6.82 -8.53 9.65
C ARG A 73 -5.50 -8.47 10.42
N LYS A 74 -4.95 -9.63 10.80
CA LYS A 74 -3.66 -9.70 11.51
C LYS A 74 -2.53 -9.14 10.66
N GLU A 75 -2.49 -9.47 9.37
CA GLU A 75 -1.52 -8.94 8.40
C GLU A 75 -1.68 -7.43 8.22
N MET A 76 -2.89 -6.96 7.89
CA MET A 76 -3.15 -5.54 7.63
C MET A 76 -2.74 -4.65 8.80
N PHE A 77 -3.05 -5.07 10.02
CA PHE A 77 -2.84 -4.27 11.23
C PHE A 77 -1.62 -4.66 12.05
N ASP A 78 -0.62 -5.29 11.42
CA ASP A 78 0.67 -5.53 12.03
C ASP A 78 1.31 -4.24 12.58
N PRO A 79 2.10 -4.28 13.66
CA PRO A 79 2.83 -3.11 14.17
C PRO A 79 3.71 -2.39 13.14
N LEU A 80 4.18 -3.10 12.11
CA LEU A 80 4.94 -2.53 11.00
C LEU A 80 4.05 -1.99 9.87
N SER A 81 2.73 -2.07 9.95
CA SER A 81 1.85 -1.49 8.92
C SER A 81 1.63 0.00 9.14
N ARG A 82 1.80 0.77 8.06
CA ARG A 82 1.63 2.23 8.00
C ARG A 82 0.54 2.52 6.97
N PHE A 83 -0.19 3.58 7.20
CA PHE A 83 -1.42 3.87 6.47
C PHE A 83 -1.35 5.27 5.91
N ILE A 84 -1.66 5.45 4.63
CA ILE A 84 -2.09 6.73 4.09
C ILE A 84 -3.60 6.65 3.96
N VAL A 85 -4.33 7.47 4.72
CA VAL A 85 -5.79 7.50 4.72
C VAL A 85 -6.25 8.75 3.98
N ALA A 86 -7.20 8.57 3.07
CA ALA A 86 -7.88 9.66 2.39
C ALA A 86 -9.35 9.72 2.82
N ARG A 87 -9.81 10.90 3.24
CA ARG A 87 -11.19 11.18 3.61
C ARG A 87 -11.85 12.09 2.58
N ARG A 88 -13.17 12.04 2.49
CA ARG A 88 -13.91 13.01 1.68
C ARG A 88 -13.93 14.36 2.38
N PRO A 89 -13.72 15.48 1.67
CA PRO A 89 -13.71 16.82 2.27
C PRO A 89 -15.01 17.19 2.98
N ASP A 90 -16.15 16.78 2.42
CA ASP A 90 -17.49 17.14 2.86
C ASP A 90 -17.98 16.35 4.08
N THR A 91 -17.67 15.06 4.12
CA THR A 91 -18.28 14.10 5.04
C THR A 91 -17.28 13.48 6.01
N GLN A 92 -15.98 13.64 5.77
CA GLN A 92 -14.88 13.01 6.50
C GLN A 92 -14.93 11.46 6.52
N VAL A 93 -15.80 10.88 5.68
CA VAL A 93 -15.90 9.43 5.44
C VAL A 93 -14.67 8.96 4.66
N LEU A 94 -14.21 7.75 4.97
CA LEU A 94 -13.09 7.09 4.28
C LEU A 94 -13.37 6.99 2.77
N ALA A 95 -12.55 7.68 1.97
CA ALA A 95 -12.61 7.68 0.51
C ALA A 95 -11.67 6.63 -0.10
N GLY A 96 -10.55 6.38 0.56
CA GLY A 96 -9.56 5.38 0.15
C GLY A 96 -8.38 5.36 1.10
N TYR A 97 -7.49 4.39 0.91
CA TYR A 97 -6.26 4.28 1.69
C TYR A 97 -5.21 3.48 0.94
N SER A 98 -3.97 3.59 1.42
CA SER A 98 -2.90 2.63 1.15
C SER A 98 -2.32 2.11 2.45
N ILE A 99 -2.03 0.80 2.51
CA ILE A 99 -1.29 0.15 3.60
C ILE A 99 0.08 -0.22 3.06
N PHE A 100 1.13 0.16 3.77
CA PHE A 100 2.49 -0.10 3.34
C PHE A 100 3.45 -0.41 4.48
N ARG A 101 4.59 -1.00 4.11
CA ARG A 101 5.71 -1.29 5.00
C ARG A 101 7.04 -0.91 4.34
N PHE A 102 8.03 -0.63 5.17
CA PHE A 102 9.42 -0.51 4.74
C PHE A 102 10.11 -1.85 4.91
N GLU A 103 10.63 -2.38 3.81
CA GLU A 103 11.19 -3.73 3.76
C GLU A 103 12.55 -3.72 3.06
N ARG A 104 13.28 -4.81 3.26
CA ARG A 104 14.52 -5.09 2.54
C ARG A 104 14.46 -6.50 2.03
N GLU A 105 14.78 -6.65 0.74
CA GLU A 105 14.85 -7.93 0.06
C GLU A 105 15.94 -7.81 -1.01
N ASN A 106 16.79 -8.83 -1.14
CA ASN A 106 17.90 -8.88 -2.10
C ASN A 106 18.76 -7.60 -2.11
N ASP A 107 19.10 -7.13 -0.91
CA ASP A 107 19.87 -5.92 -0.66
C ASP A 107 19.24 -4.58 -1.10
N LEU A 108 17.99 -4.59 -1.56
CA LEU A 108 17.25 -3.41 -1.95
C LEU A 108 16.35 -2.94 -0.81
N ASP A 109 16.45 -1.66 -0.46
CA ASP A 109 15.52 -1.02 0.48
C ASP A 109 14.29 -0.55 -0.29
N MET A 110 13.10 -0.97 0.13
CA MET A 110 11.87 -0.73 -0.63
C MET A 110 10.69 -0.39 0.27
N LEU A 111 9.68 0.18 -0.38
CA LEU A 111 8.34 0.34 0.19
C LEU A 111 7.43 -0.72 -0.44
N TYR A 112 6.91 -1.63 0.37
CA TYR A 112 5.92 -2.61 -0.09
C TYR A 112 4.50 -2.07 0.13
N CYS A 113 3.74 -1.87 -0.94
CA CYS A 113 2.33 -1.51 -0.91
C CYS A 113 1.50 -2.79 -0.77
N TYR A 114 1.09 -3.08 0.46
CA TYR A 114 0.24 -4.24 0.78
C TYR A 114 -1.18 -4.06 0.26
N GLU A 115 -1.74 -2.85 0.41
CA GLU A 115 -3.09 -2.56 -0.03
C GLU A 115 -3.16 -1.17 -0.64
N LEU A 116 -3.98 -1.04 -1.68
CA LEU A 116 -4.46 0.23 -2.22
C LEU A 116 -5.95 0.09 -2.50
N GLN A 117 -6.78 0.77 -1.71
CA GLN A 117 -8.22 0.66 -1.79
C GLN A 117 -8.85 2.03 -2.00
N VAL A 118 -9.83 2.10 -2.88
CA VAL A 118 -10.62 3.32 -3.13
C VAL A 118 -12.08 2.93 -3.15
N SER A 119 -12.91 3.69 -2.41
CA SER A 119 -14.35 3.47 -2.35
C SER A 119 -14.99 3.64 -3.73
N ASN A 120 -16.02 2.84 -4.04
CA ASN A 120 -16.65 2.84 -5.36
C ASN A 120 -17.09 4.23 -5.83
N THR A 121 -17.58 5.06 -4.91
CA THR A 121 -18.04 6.44 -5.17
C THR A 121 -16.92 7.45 -5.35
N SER A 122 -15.67 7.07 -5.04
CA SER A 122 -14.48 7.92 -5.16
C SER A 122 -13.48 7.40 -6.20
N ARG A 123 -13.86 6.41 -7.03
CA ARG A 123 -13.01 5.89 -8.11
C ARG A 123 -13.04 6.80 -9.34
N ARG A 124 -12.04 6.62 -10.21
CA ARG A 124 -11.91 7.31 -11.51
C ARG A 124 -11.87 8.85 -11.45
N ASN A 125 -11.53 9.42 -10.29
CA ASN A 125 -11.34 10.87 -10.08
C ASN A 125 -9.89 11.26 -9.75
N GLY A 126 -8.94 10.33 -9.90
CA GLY A 126 -7.51 10.55 -9.60
C GLY A 126 -7.07 10.18 -8.19
N LEU A 127 -7.96 9.81 -7.26
CA LEU A 127 -7.59 9.50 -5.87
C LEU A 127 -6.58 8.35 -5.76
N GLY A 128 -6.74 7.27 -6.53
CA GLY A 128 -5.78 6.15 -6.53
C GLY A 128 -4.38 6.57 -6.98
N ARG A 129 -4.29 7.41 -8.03
CA ARG A 129 -3.01 7.98 -8.47
C ARG A 129 -2.40 8.85 -7.37
N LYS A 130 -3.21 9.70 -6.75
CA LYS A 130 -2.75 10.58 -5.66
C LYS A 130 -2.18 9.76 -4.51
N LEU A 131 -2.86 8.71 -4.06
CA LEU A 131 -2.34 7.82 -3.01
C LEU A 131 -0.99 7.19 -3.38
N MET A 132 -0.83 6.75 -4.63
CA MET A 132 0.45 6.21 -5.12
C MET A 132 1.56 7.26 -5.22
N ASP A 133 1.24 8.49 -5.65
CA ASP A 133 2.20 9.60 -5.68
C ASP A 133 2.70 9.96 -4.26
N LEU A 134 1.79 9.91 -3.28
CA LEU A 134 2.12 10.12 -1.86
C LEU A 134 2.99 8.99 -1.31
N LEU A 135 2.69 7.76 -1.70
CA LEU A 135 3.52 6.62 -1.37
C LEU A 135 4.94 6.77 -1.94
N GLY A 136 5.05 7.22 -3.20
CA GLY A 136 6.33 7.55 -3.84
C GLY A 136 7.09 8.65 -3.09
N SER A 137 6.38 9.69 -2.65
CA SER A 137 6.97 10.79 -1.89
C SER A 137 7.54 10.33 -0.55
N ILE A 138 6.83 9.44 0.16
CA ILE A 138 7.33 8.79 1.38
C ILE A 138 8.55 7.93 1.06
N GLY A 139 8.47 7.08 0.04
CA GLY A 139 9.59 6.21 -0.36
C GLY A 139 10.87 7.01 -0.66
N GLU A 140 10.76 8.09 -1.45
CA GLU A 140 11.90 8.95 -1.80
C GLU A 140 12.48 9.67 -0.58
N ALA A 141 11.62 10.25 0.28
CA ALA A 141 12.05 10.96 1.48
C ALA A 141 12.76 10.05 2.49
N TRP A 142 12.41 8.77 2.52
CA TRP A 142 13.03 7.75 3.37
C TRP A 142 14.10 6.92 2.66
N HIS A 143 14.50 7.35 1.46
CA HIS A 143 15.58 6.77 0.67
C HIS A 143 15.38 5.29 0.30
N MET A 144 14.13 4.91 0.03
CA MET A 144 13.78 3.65 -0.61
C MET A 144 14.08 3.73 -2.10
N GLN A 145 14.43 2.58 -2.68
CA GLN A 145 14.86 2.46 -4.08
C GLN A 145 13.68 2.17 -5.01
N LYS A 146 12.66 1.45 -4.54
CA LYS A 146 11.47 1.11 -5.32
C LYS A 146 10.22 0.99 -4.45
N ILE A 147 9.06 1.08 -5.11
CA ILE A 147 7.79 0.60 -4.57
C ILE A 147 7.52 -0.78 -5.17
N MET A 148 7.08 -1.73 -4.36
CA MET A 148 6.62 -3.06 -4.80
C MET A 148 5.18 -3.32 -4.37
N LEU A 149 4.48 -4.17 -5.10
CA LEU A 149 3.14 -4.65 -4.77
C LEU A 149 2.84 -6.00 -5.43
N THR A 150 1.87 -6.72 -4.89
CA THR A 150 1.27 -7.90 -5.51
C THR A 150 -0.09 -7.54 -6.09
N VAL A 151 -0.41 -8.07 -7.27
CA VAL A 151 -1.72 -7.91 -7.89
C VAL A 151 -2.19 -9.24 -8.48
N PHE A 152 -3.44 -9.63 -8.20
CA PHE A 152 -4.05 -10.80 -8.83
C PHE A 152 -4.20 -10.59 -10.33
N GLU A 153 -3.89 -11.62 -11.13
CA GLU A 153 -4.01 -11.54 -12.59
C GLU A 153 -5.45 -11.29 -13.03
N ALA A 154 -6.41 -11.90 -12.32
CA ALA A 154 -7.84 -11.68 -12.52
C ALA A 154 -8.25 -10.21 -12.33
N ASN A 155 -7.48 -9.41 -11.60
CA ASN A 155 -7.75 -7.98 -11.41
C ASN A 155 -7.14 -7.12 -12.54
N GLY A 156 -7.60 -7.36 -13.76
CA GLY A 156 -7.13 -6.66 -14.96
C GLY A 156 -7.26 -5.13 -14.87
N ALA A 157 -8.26 -4.61 -14.16
CA ALA A 157 -8.42 -3.17 -13.94
C ALA A 157 -7.29 -2.56 -13.10
N ALA A 158 -6.81 -3.28 -12.08
CA ALA A 158 -5.67 -2.86 -11.26
C ALA A 158 -4.36 -2.97 -12.04
N LEU A 159 -4.16 -4.04 -12.82
CA LEU A 159 -3.00 -4.19 -13.71
C LEU A 159 -2.85 -3.01 -14.67
N VAL A 160 -3.92 -2.66 -15.40
CA VAL A 160 -3.92 -1.50 -16.32
C VAL A 160 -3.61 -0.20 -15.56
N PHE A 161 -4.15 -0.05 -14.35
CA PHE A 161 -3.89 1.12 -13.52
C PHE A 161 -2.42 1.22 -13.12
N TYR A 162 -1.79 0.15 -12.62
CA TYR A 162 -0.40 0.17 -12.19
C TYR A 162 0.57 0.36 -13.36
N VAL A 163 0.33 -0.29 -14.50
CA VAL A 163 1.13 -0.07 -15.72
C VAL A 163 1.05 1.39 -16.17
N ALA A 164 -0.12 2.02 -16.12
CA ALA A 164 -0.28 3.45 -16.42
C ALA A 164 0.37 4.40 -15.38
N LEU A 165 0.80 3.88 -14.23
CA LEU A 165 1.63 4.60 -13.26
C LEU A 165 3.14 4.38 -13.48
N GLY A 166 3.53 3.49 -14.39
CA GLY A 166 4.93 3.16 -14.67
C GLY A 166 5.46 1.95 -13.90
N PHE A 167 4.57 1.15 -13.29
CA PHE A 167 4.96 -0.16 -12.75
C PHE A 167 5.24 -1.14 -13.87
N VAL A 168 6.24 -1.98 -13.65
CA VAL A 168 6.60 -3.11 -14.51
C VAL A 168 6.54 -4.40 -13.69
N VAL A 169 6.50 -5.56 -14.36
CA VAL A 169 6.66 -6.85 -13.67
C VAL A 169 8.05 -6.89 -13.06
N ASP A 170 8.13 -7.18 -11.76
CA ASP A 170 9.40 -7.28 -11.04
C ASP A 170 10.07 -8.62 -11.37
N GLU A 171 11.40 -8.65 -11.30
CA GLU A 171 12.20 -9.85 -11.55
C GLU A 171 11.93 -10.98 -10.54
N THR A 172 11.33 -10.66 -9.39
CA THR A 172 10.91 -11.66 -8.39
C THR A 172 9.48 -12.15 -8.57
N SER A 173 8.75 -11.65 -9.57
CA SER A 173 7.42 -12.18 -9.89
C SER A 173 7.53 -13.64 -10.33
N PRO A 174 6.58 -14.52 -9.95
CA PRO A 174 6.51 -15.86 -10.51
C PRO A 174 6.46 -15.83 -12.03
N ASP A 175 7.11 -16.81 -12.66
CA ASP A 175 7.10 -17.00 -14.10
C ASP A 175 5.78 -17.67 -14.56
N GLU A 176 5.51 -17.67 -15.87
CA GLU A 176 4.29 -18.28 -16.43
C GLU A 176 4.20 -19.79 -16.15
N ASP A 177 5.34 -20.45 -15.91
CA ASP A 177 5.41 -21.88 -15.59
C ASP A 177 5.12 -22.19 -14.11
N ASP A 178 5.00 -21.18 -13.24
CA ASP A 178 4.81 -21.36 -11.79
C ASP A 178 3.33 -21.55 -11.39
N ASP A 179 2.41 -21.62 -12.36
CA ASP A 179 0.94 -21.70 -12.16
C ASP A 179 0.40 -20.65 -11.16
N ALA A 180 1.08 -19.51 -11.04
CA ALA A 180 0.70 -18.44 -10.14
C ALA A 180 -0.43 -17.59 -10.74
N ASP A 181 -1.37 -17.18 -9.89
CA ASP A 181 -2.52 -16.35 -10.27
C ASP A 181 -2.37 -14.87 -9.85
N TYR A 182 -1.13 -14.45 -9.63
CA TYR A 182 -0.75 -13.10 -9.28
C TYR A 182 0.58 -12.70 -9.92
N LYS A 183 0.80 -11.39 -10.03
CA LYS A 183 2.09 -10.80 -10.43
C LYS A 183 2.64 -9.92 -9.33
N ILE A 184 3.96 -9.88 -9.22
CA ILE A 184 4.66 -8.89 -8.41
C ILE A 184 5.09 -7.77 -9.34
N LEU A 185 4.71 -6.54 -9.02
CA LEU A 185 5.05 -5.36 -9.80
C LEU A 185 5.96 -4.44 -8.99
N SER A 186 6.84 -3.71 -9.68
CA SER A 186 7.64 -2.66 -9.06
C SER A 186 7.80 -1.41 -9.90
N MET A 187 8.10 -0.31 -9.22
CA MET A 187 8.41 0.98 -9.81
C MET A 187 9.60 1.60 -9.09
N GLN A 188 10.64 1.97 -9.84
CA GLN A 188 11.85 2.58 -9.31
C GLN A 188 11.58 4.02 -8.85
N LEU A 189 12.13 4.39 -7.68
CA LEU A 189 12.07 5.75 -7.13
C LEU A 189 13.34 6.53 -7.44
N GLY A 190 13.25 7.87 -7.53
CA GLY A 190 14.43 8.73 -7.71
C GLY A 190 15.06 8.76 -9.11
N LYS A 191 14.42 8.19 -10.15
CA LYS A 191 14.84 8.31 -11.56
C LYS A 191 14.13 9.45 -12.32
N ARG A 192 13.79 10.56 -11.65
CA ARG A 192 13.23 11.75 -12.29
C ARG A 192 14.30 12.77 -12.61
#